data_AF-A0A417FQ02-F1
#
_entry.id   AF-A0A417FQ02-F1
#
_cell.length_a   1.000
_cell.length_b   1.000
_cell.length_c   1.000
_cell.angle_alpha   90.00
_cell.angle_beta   90.00
_cell.angle_gamma   90.00
#
_symmetry.space_group_name_H-M   'P 1'
#
loop_
_entity.id
_entity.type
_entity.pdbx_description
1 polymer ?
#
loop_
_entity_poly.entity_id
_entity_poly.type
_entity_poly.pdbx_seq_one_letter_code
_entity_poly.pdbx_strand_id
1 'polypeptide(L)'
;MSDAKKCDVCGKFYIRDKNTIIRYKGKPIECIHLAESYSAKVISLDLCNECVEKLLKVVNREPDPELPVIREDVLYKYSVMFDRIQMDDLGEFLNILEDVMTIDEKREMLSRYEKDSIYGVDRSGQVYRKRIDGDVND
;
A
#
# COMPACT_ATOMS: atom_id res chain seq x y z
N MET A 1 11.47 -10.52 -20.28
CA MET A 1 10.24 -11.33 -20.39
C MET A 1 9.15 -10.57 -19.66
N SER A 2 7.95 -10.44 -20.23
CA SER A 2 6.84 -9.76 -19.57
C SER A 2 6.23 -10.71 -18.53
N ASP A 3 6.17 -10.30 -17.26
CA ASP A 3 5.51 -11.05 -16.17
C ASP A 3 3.97 -10.97 -16.22
N ALA A 4 3.43 -10.51 -17.35
CA ALA A 4 1.99 -10.41 -17.56
C ALA A 4 1.35 -11.81 -17.58
N LYS A 5 0.38 -12.02 -16.70
CA LYS A 5 -0.46 -13.22 -16.63
C LYS A 5 -1.79 -12.97 -17.33
N LYS A 6 -2.47 -14.04 -17.73
CA LYS A 6 -3.84 -13.99 -18.25
C LYS A 6 -4.80 -14.45 -17.16
N CYS A 7 -5.89 -13.71 -16.94
CA CYS A 7 -6.92 -14.09 -15.98
C CYS A 7 -7.75 -15.24 -16.55
N ASP A 8 -7.88 -16.33 -15.80
CA ASP A 8 -8.62 -17.53 -16.23
C ASP A 8 -10.14 -17.32 -16.29
N VAL A 9 -10.65 -16.28 -15.61
CA VAL A 9 -12.09 -15.96 -15.57
C VAL A 9 -12.48 -14.95 -16.65
N CYS A 10 -11.79 -13.82 -16.75
CA CYS A 10 -12.16 -12.74 -17.67
C CYS A 10 -11.28 -12.64 -18.92
N GLY A 11 -10.20 -13.42 -19.01
CA GLY A 11 -9.28 -13.45 -20.16
C GLY A 11 -8.38 -12.23 -20.30
N LYS A 12 -8.52 -11.19 -19.46
CA LYS A 12 -7.67 -9.99 -19.46
C LYS A 12 -6.23 -10.35 -19.08
N PHE A 13 -5.26 -9.73 -19.75
CA PHE A 13 -3.88 -9.73 -19.28
C PHE A 13 -3.73 -8.75 -18.11
N TYR A 14 -2.97 -9.14 -17.10
CA TYR A 14 -2.71 -8.33 -15.91
C TYR A 14 -1.29 -8.58 -15.40
N ILE A 15 -0.71 -7.58 -14.75
CA ILE A 15 0.55 -7.71 -14.04
C ILE A 15 0.20 -7.82 -12.55
N ARG A 16 0.78 -8.79 -11.84
CA ARG A 16 0.65 -8.84 -10.38
C ARG A 16 1.55 -7.77 -9.78
N ASP A 17 0.92 -6.81 -9.13
CA ASP A 17 1.61 -5.85 -8.29
C ASP A 17 1.36 -6.23 -6.82
N LYS A 18 2.45 -6.47 -6.08
CA LYS A 18 2.41 -6.82 -4.64
C LYS A 18 1.79 -5.71 -3.80
N ASN A 19 1.75 -4.49 -4.33
CA ASN A 19 1.22 -3.31 -3.67
C ASN A 19 -0.29 -3.14 -3.85
N THR A 20 -0.87 -3.74 -4.89
CA THR A 20 -2.31 -3.63 -5.19
C THR A 20 -3.03 -4.97 -5.12
N ILE A 21 -2.31 -6.06 -4.84
CA ILE A 21 -2.91 -7.39 -4.71
C ILE A 21 -3.93 -7.43 -3.56
N ILE A 22 -5.11 -7.94 -3.85
CA ILE A 22 -6.16 -8.13 -2.84
C ILE A 22 -5.70 -9.15 -1.79
N ARG A 23 -5.99 -8.86 -0.53
CA ARG A 23 -5.67 -9.70 0.62
C ARG A 23 -6.92 -10.19 1.32
N TYR A 24 -6.80 -11.34 1.96
CA TYR A 24 -7.80 -11.85 2.90
C TYR A 24 -7.10 -12.55 4.04
N LYS A 25 -7.42 -12.17 5.29
CA LYS A 25 -6.75 -12.64 6.51
C LYS A 25 -5.24 -12.42 6.48
N GLY A 26 -4.80 -11.25 6.00
CA GLY A 26 -3.42 -10.80 5.93
C GLY A 26 -2.60 -11.41 4.78
N LYS A 27 -3.18 -12.32 3.99
CA LYS A 27 -2.48 -13.04 2.92
C LYS A 27 -2.92 -12.57 1.54
N PRO A 28 -1.98 -12.36 0.60
CA PRO A 28 -2.33 -12.06 -0.78
C PRO A 28 -3.09 -13.21 -1.41
N ILE A 29 -4.18 -12.91 -2.12
CA ILE A 29 -4.92 -13.89 -2.91
C ILE A 29 -4.27 -13.96 -4.29
N GLU A 30 -3.27 -14.83 -4.41
CA GLU A 30 -2.54 -15.00 -5.66
C GLU A 30 -3.34 -15.88 -6.63
N CYS A 31 -3.77 -17.04 -6.17
CA CYS A 31 -4.61 -17.96 -6.93
C CYS A 31 -5.67 -18.57 -6.03
N ILE A 32 -6.70 -19.13 -6.65
CA ILE A 32 -7.75 -19.83 -5.92
C ILE A 32 -7.66 -21.31 -6.26
N HIS A 33 -7.66 -22.12 -5.21
CA HIS A 33 -7.71 -23.57 -5.30
C HIS A 33 -9.14 -24.02 -5.07
N LEU A 34 -9.76 -24.58 -6.11
CA LEU A 34 -11.03 -25.28 -5.99
C LEU A 34 -10.73 -26.76 -5.75
N ALA A 35 -11.15 -27.28 -4.59
CA ALA A 35 -11.05 -28.69 -4.25
C ALA A 35 -12.46 -29.27 -4.07
N GLU A 36 -12.77 -30.35 -4.79
CA GLU A 36 -13.92 -31.22 -4.48
C GLU A 36 -13.44 -32.43 -3.66
N SER A 37 -14.29 -32.98 -2.81
CA SER A 37 -13.93 -34.12 -1.96
C SER A 37 -13.87 -35.45 -2.73
N TYR A 38 -13.20 -36.43 -2.11
CA TYR A 38 -13.11 -37.87 -2.46
C TYR A 38 -12.18 -38.29 -3.62
N SER A 39 -11.89 -37.45 -4.62
CA SER A 39 -10.92 -37.79 -5.69
C SER A 39 -10.56 -36.62 -6.63
N ALA A 40 -10.65 -35.37 -6.16
CA ALA A 40 -10.58 -34.22 -7.07
C ALA A 40 -9.16 -33.72 -7.38
N LYS A 41 -9.01 -33.30 -8.64
CA LYS A 41 -7.89 -32.56 -9.17
C LYS A 41 -7.94 -31.13 -8.62
N VAL A 42 -6.89 -30.67 -7.95
CA VAL A 42 -6.78 -29.26 -7.55
C VAL A 42 -6.65 -28.41 -8.81
N ILE A 43 -7.63 -27.55 -9.06
CA ILE A 43 -7.54 -26.55 -10.13
C ILE A 43 -7.08 -25.25 -9.48
N SER A 44 -5.93 -24.74 -9.94
CA SER A 44 -5.41 -23.42 -9.56
C SER A 44 -5.79 -22.43 -10.66
N LEU A 45 -6.51 -21.38 -10.30
CA LEU A 45 -6.90 -20.32 -11.22
C LEU A 45 -6.10 -19.03 -10.94
N ASP A 46 -5.47 -18.47 -11.96
CA ASP A 46 -4.85 -17.15 -11.95
C ASP A 46 -5.93 -16.08 -12.19
N LEU A 47 -6.14 -15.18 -11.23
CA LEU A 47 -7.19 -14.17 -11.27
C LEU A 47 -6.62 -12.75 -11.18
N CYS A 48 -7.19 -11.82 -11.95
CA CYS A 48 -6.96 -10.39 -11.74
C CYS A 48 -7.76 -9.89 -10.52
N ASN A 49 -7.38 -8.72 -9.98
CA ASN A 49 -8.02 -8.14 -8.79
C ASN A 49 -9.55 -8.02 -8.92
N GLU A 50 -10.04 -7.51 -10.05
CA GLU A 50 -11.49 -7.40 -10.30
C GLU A 50 -12.22 -8.76 -10.16
N CYS A 51 -11.58 -9.86 -10.57
CA CYS A 51 -12.18 -11.20 -10.49
C CYS A 51 -12.09 -11.77 -9.08
N VAL A 52 -11.01 -11.47 -8.34
CA VAL A 52 -10.87 -11.84 -6.92
C VAL A 52 -11.94 -11.13 -6.08
N GLU A 53 -12.14 -9.83 -6.27
CA GLU A 53 -13.19 -9.06 -5.60
C GLU A 53 -14.59 -9.63 -5.84
N LYS A 54 -14.92 -9.94 -7.11
CA LYS A 54 -16.20 -10.56 -7.47
C LYS A 54 -16.38 -11.89 -6.78
N LEU A 55 -15.33 -12.70 -6.70
CA LEU A 55 -15.40 -14.01 -6.06
C LEU A 55 -15.57 -13.89 -4.55
N LEU A 56 -14.85 -12.98 -3.88
CA LEU A 56 -15.02 -12.70 -2.46
C LEU A 56 -16.47 -12.31 -2.15
N LYS A 57 -17.08 -11.45 -2.98
CA LYS A 57 -18.51 -11.10 -2.88
C LYS A 57 -19.41 -12.33 -3.00
N VAL A 58 -19.15 -13.24 -3.94
CA VAL A 58 -19.94 -14.47 -4.13
C VAL A 58 -19.88 -15.37 -2.88
N VAL A 59 -18.72 -15.48 -2.23
CA VAL A 59 -18.55 -16.31 -1.02
C VAL A 59 -18.86 -15.55 0.28
N ASN A 60 -19.49 -14.37 0.19
CA ASN A 60 -19.81 -13.49 1.31
C ASN A 60 -18.61 -13.20 2.22
N ARG A 61 -17.47 -12.90 1.58
CA ARG A 61 -16.24 -12.46 2.23
C ARG A 61 -15.92 -11.05 1.76
N GLU A 62 -15.37 -10.26 2.65
CA GLU A 62 -14.80 -8.96 2.30
C GLU A 62 -13.27 -9.13 2.20
N PRO A 63 -12.62 -8.45 1.25
CA PRO A 63 -11.17 -8.33 1.28
C PRO A 63 -10.75 -7.66 2.59
N ASP A 64 -9.51 -7.87 2.99
CA ASP A 64 -8.94 -7.03 4.05
C ASP A 64 -9.05 -5.56 3.60
N PRO A 65 -9.40 -4.62 4.50
CA PRO A 65 -9.36 -3.21 4.17
C PRO A 65 -7.98 -2.90 3.59
N GLU A 66 -7.91 -2.07 2.55
CA GLU A 66 -6.65 -1.63 1.94
C GLU A 66 -5.78 -1.02 3.04
N LEU A 67 -4.92 -1.83 3.64
CA LEU A 67 -3.80 -1.32 4.40
C LEU A 67 -2.87 -0.75 3.34
N PRO A 68 -2.56 0.56 3.40
CA PRO A 68 -1.74 1.17 2.37
C PRO A 68 -0.44 0.39 2.27
N VAL A 69 -0.08 -0.03 1.06
CA VAL A 69 1.17 -0.75 0.88
C VAL A 69 2.30 0.25 0.93
N ILE A 70 2.93 0.29 2.10
CA ILE A 70 4.13 1.04 2.34
C ILE A 70 5.30 0.33 1.63
N ARG A 71 5.90 1.01 0.64
CA ARG A 71 7.10 0.51 -0.04
C ARG A 71 8.34 0.74 0.85
N GLU A 72 8.77 -0.29 1.57
CA GLU A 72 9.93 -0.22 2.47
C GLU A 72 11.24 0.17 1.76
N ASP A 73 11.41 -0.20 0.50
CA ASP A 73 12.57 0.19 -0.31
C ASP A 73 12.60 1.70 -0.60
N VAL A 74 11.42 2.30 -0.83
CA VAL A 74 11.25 3.74 -0.99
C VAL A 74 11.54 4.45 0.32
N LEU A 75 10.93 4.00 1.43
CA LEU A 75 11.20 4.56 2.75
C LEU A 75 12.69 4.53 3.08
N TYR A 76 13.34 3.38 2.93
CA TYR A 76 14.78 3.25 3.22
C TYR A 76 15.62 4.18 2.36
N LYS A 77 15.37 4.22 1.04
CA LYS A 77 16.11 5.07 0.11
C LYS A 77 16.04 6.55 0.49
N TYR A 78 14.84 7.05 0.79
CA TYR A 78 14.64 8.47 1.10
C TYR A 78 15.03 8.83 2.53
N SER A 79 14.96 7.88 3.47
CA SER A 79 15.54 8.02 4.81
C SER A 79 17.06 8.24 4.73
N VAL A 80 17.76 7.36 4.01
CA VAL A 80 19.22 7.51 3.80
C VAL A 80 19.55 8.80 3.06
N MET A 81 18.70 9.23 2.11
CA MET A 81 18.90 10.48 1.41
C MET A 81 18.79 11.68 2.36
N PHE A 82 17.72 11.74 3.15
CA PHE A 82 17.49 12.79 4.14
C PHE A 82 18.66 12.94 5.12
N ASP A 83 19.13 11.82 5.69
CA ASP A 83 20.26 11.80 6.62
C ASP A 83 21.57 12.30 5.98
N ARG A 84 21.74 12.17 4.66
CA ARG A 84 22.96 12.56 3.93
C ARG A 84 22.96 14.00 3.46
N ILE A 85 21.81 14.53 3.05
CA ILE A 85 21.70 15.90 2.54
C ILE A 85 21.69 16.95 3.65
N GLN A 86 21.68 16.53 4.93
CA GLN A 86 21.68 17.42 6.11
C GLN A 86 20.57 18.48 6.05
N MET A 87 19.40 18.11 5.51
CA MET A 87 18.22 18.94 5.65
C MET A 87 17.71 18.81 7.09
N ASP A 88 17.40 19.94 7.71
CA ASP A 88 16.96 19.96 9.11
C ASP A 88 15.44 19.75 9.26
N ASP A 89 14.67 19.92 8.17
CA ASP A 89 13.21 19.81 8.16
C ASP A 89 12.75 18.63 7.29
N LEU A 90 12.28 17.57 7.96
CA LEU A 90 11.73 16.38 7.31
C LEU A 90 10.43 16.68 6.54
N GLY A 91 9.60 17.61 7.03
CA GLY A 91 8.36 17.98 6.36
C GLY A 91 8.61 18.69 5.03
N GLU A 92 9.58 19.60 4.99
CA GLU A 92 10.02 20.26 3.75
C GLU A 92 10.59 19.23 2.76
N PHE A 93 11.45 18.34 3.23
CA PHE A 93 12.01 17.26 2.41
C PHE A 93 10.92 16.39 1.78
N LEU A 94 9.91 15.97 2.55
CA LEU A 94 8.82 15.12 2.05
C LEU A 94 7.89 15.86 1.08
N ASN A 95 7.77 17.19 1.19
CA ASN A 95 7.03 17.99 0.22
C ASN A 95 7.75 18.09 -1.12
N ILE A 96 9.09 18.11 -1.14
CA ILE A 96 9.88 18.03 -2.39
C ILE A 96 9.62 16.69 -3.12
N LEU A 97 9.27 15.63 -2.38
CA LEU A 97 9.02 14.28 -2.90
C LEU A 97 7.55 14.02 -3.29
N GLU A 98 6.80 15.05 -3.69
CA GLU A 98 5.34 15.00 -3.92
C GLU A 98 4.88 13.81 -4.79
N ASP A 99 5.51 13.61 -5.95
CA ASP A 99 5.15 12.55 -6.90
C ASP A 99 5.86 11.20 -6.65
N VAL A 100 6.72 11.16 -5.64
CA VAL A 100 7.61 10.02 -5.39
C VAL A 100 7.07 9.12 -4.28
N MET A 101 6.56 9.73 -3.22
CA MET A 101 6.04 9.04 -2.04
C MET A 101 4.53 9.23 -1.91
N THR A 102 3.82 8.14 -1.63
CA THR A 102 2.38 8.21 -1.36
C THR A 102 2.10 8.93 -0.04
N ILE A 103 0.85 9.34 0.15
CA ILE A 103 0.38 9.99 1.39
C ILE A 103 0.73 9.13 2.62
N ASP A 104 0.50 7.82 2.54
CA ASP A 104 0.74 6.91 3.65
C ASP A 104 2.22 6.61 3.85
N GLU A 105 3.03 6.60 2.80
CA GLU A 105 4.49 6.52 2.93
C GLU A 105 5.07 7.76 3.60
N LYS A 106 4.57 8.96 3.29
CA LYS A 106 4.96 10.19 3.99
C LYS A 106 4.60 10.12 5.47
N ARG A 107 3.39 9.65 5.80
CA ARG A 107 2.95 9.45 7.19
C ARG A 107 3.81 8.44 7.94
N GLU A 108 4.12 7.33 7.29
CA GLU A 108 4.97 6.29 7.88
C GLU A 108 6.39 6.81 8.12
N MET A 109 6.99 7.51 7.15
CA MET A 109 8.32 8.10 7.31
C MET A 109 8.35 9.13 8.46
N LEU A 110 7.35 10.02 8.53
CA LEU A 110 7.20 10.96 9.65
C LEU A 110 7.12 10.22 10.99
N SER A 111 6.32 9.16 11.09
CA SER A 111 6.17 8.40 12.33
C SER A 111 7.45 7.71 12.80
N ARG A 112 8.33 7.31 11.87
CA ARG A 112 9.61 6.65 12.18
C ARG A 112 10.66 7.62 12.69
N TYR A 113 10.73 8.81 12.10
CA TYR A 113 11.68 9.85 12.49
C TYR A 113 11.21 10.63 13.73
N GLU A 114 9.92 10.88 13.83
CA GLU A 114 9.30 11.60 14.94
C GLU A 114 8.07 10.84 15.44
N LYS A 115 8.23 10.01 16.48
CA LYS A 115 7.12 9.22 17.05
C LYS A 115 5.92 10.07 17.48
N ASP A 116 6.17 11.31 17.92
CA ASP A 116 5.16 12.31 18.25
C ASP A 116 5.16 13.44 17.20
N SER A 117 5.18 13.06 15.91
CA SER A 117 5.39 14.00 14.82
C SER A 117 4.45 15.20 14.91
N ILE A 118 5.05 16.38 15.00
CA ILE A 118 4.38 17.67 14.90
C ILE A 118 3.86 17.92 13.49
N TYR A 119 4.03 16.97 12.56
CA TYR A 119 3.56 17.07 11.19
C TYR A 119 2.30 16.22 10.94
N GLY A 120 1.45 16.73 10.06
CA GLY A 120 0.33 16.01 9.46
C GLY A 120 0.49 15.97 7.94
N VAL A 121 -0.19 15.01 7.29
CA VAL A 121 -0.24 14.91 5.82
C VAL A 121 -1.70 15.01 5.39
N ASP A 122 -2.00 16.02 4.57
CA ASP A 122 -3.36 16.29 4.12
C ASP A 122 -3.81 15.34 2.99
N ARG A 123 -4.99 15.61 2.42
CA ARG A 123 -5.57 14.78 1.35
C ARG A 123 -4.88 14.97 -0.01
N SER A 124 -4.14 16.05 -0.21
CA SER A 124 -3.29 16.28 -1.37
C SER A 124 -1.92 15.63 -1.23
N GLY A 125 -1.56 15.15 -0.03
CA GLY A 125 -0.23 14.62 0.24
C GLY A 125 0.78 15.68 0.66
N GLN A 126 0.32 16.90 0.94
CA GLN A 126 1.17 17.96 1.48
C GLN A 126 1.39 17.74 2.98
N VAL A 127 2.64 17.81 3.39
CA VAL A 127 3.08 17.76 4.78
C VAL A 127 2.99 19.17 5.37
N TYR A 128 2.29 19.30 6.50
CA TYR A 128 2.13 20.57 7.22
C TYR A 128 2.45 20.36 8.70
N ARG A 129 2.87 21.42 9.38
CA ARG A 129 3.07 21.41 10.83
C ARG A 129 1.71 21.55 11.53
N LYS A 130 1.34 20.59 12.36
CA LYS A 130 0.17 20.63 13.26
C LYS A 130 0.32 21.83 14.19
N ARG A 131 -0.76 22.56 14.40
CA ARG A 131 -0.82 23.54 15.50
C ARG A 131 -0.88 22.75 16.81
N ILE A 132 0.04 23.05 17.72
CA ILE A 132 -0.04 22.58 19.09
C ILE A 132 -0.91 23.61 19.81
N ASP A 133 -2.05 23.19 20.36
CA ASP A 133 -2.88 24.06 21.20
C ASP A 133 -2.04 24.46 22.42
N GLY A 134 -1.54 25.70 22.40
CA GLY A 134 -0.58 26.23 23.37
C GLY A 134 -0.21 27.69 23.14
N ASP A 135 -0.25 28.18 21.89
CA ASP A 135 -0.14 29.62 21.59
C ASP A 135 -1.53 30.29 21.62
N VAL A 136 -2.13 30.35 22.80
CA VAL A 136 -3.09 31.42 23.12
C VAL A 136 -2.26 32.50 23.80
N ASN A 137 -1.78 33.46 23.02
CA ASN A 137 -1.28 34.71 23.59
C ASN A 137 -2.49 35.55 24.03
N ASP A 138 -2.67 35.70 25.34
CA ASP A 138 -3.33 36.87 25.94
C ASP A 138 -2.61 38.17 25.55
#